data_AF-A0A6G1RCL0-F1
#
_entry.id   AF-A0A6G1RCL0-F1
#
_cell.length_a   1.000
_cell.length_b   1.000
_cell.length_c   1.000
_cell.angle_alpha   90.00
_cell.angle_beta   90.00
_cell.angle_gamma   90.00
#
_symmetry.space_group_name_H-M   'P 1'
#
loop_
_entity.id
_entity.type
_entity.pdbx_description
1 polymer ?
#
loop_
_entity_poly.entity_id
_entity_poly.type
_entity_poly.pdbx_seq_one_letter_code
_entity_poly.pdbx_strand_id
1 'polypeptide(L)'
;IKLHSQSNLHKKCLQLYKLRMHPEKTEEMCRNMTLLFNTAYHLALEGRPYYDFRPLAELLRKCELKVVDQYMNEGDCQILIHHIARALREDLVERIRQSPFLSIILDGQSDDLLADTVAVYVQYTSSDGP
;
A
#
# COMPACT_ATOMS: atom_id res chain seq x y z
N ILE A 1 14.52 34.03 4.37
CA ILE A 1 13.29 33.25 4.10
C ILE A 1 13.11 32.20 5.22
N LYS A 2 12.56 32.57 6.39
CA LYS A 2 12.34 31.67 7.56
C LYS A 2 10.96 31.81 8.22
N LEU A 3 10.18 32.84 7.87
CA LEU A 3 8.85 33.10 8.42
C LEU A 3 7.77 32.09 7.97
N HIS A 4 7.94 31.49 6.79
CA HIS A 4 6.92 30.64 6.19
C HIS A 4 6.84 29.22 6.79
N SER A 5 7.94 28.72 7.39
CA SER A 5 7.98 27.37 7.95
C SER A 5 7.27 27.27 9.30
N GLN A 6 7.44 28.25 10.20
CA GLN A 6 6.74 28.29 11.49
C GLN A 6 5.21 28.39 11.31
N SER A 7 4.74 29.18 10.34
CA SER A 7 3.31 29.30 10.03
C SER A 7 2.72 27.99 9.51
N ASN A 8 3.44 27.27 8.65
CA ASN A 8 3.00 25.97 8.13
C ASN A 8 2.95 24.90 9.22
N LEU A 9 3.92 24.90 10.14
CA LEU A 9 3.92 23.98 11.29
C LEU A 9 2.73 24.23 12.21
N HIS A 10 2.44 25.50 12.51
CA HIS A 10 1.28 25.89 13.32
C HIS A 10 -0.05 25.46 12.66
N LYS A 11 -0.20 25.67 11.34
CA LYS A 11 -1.37 25.19 10.59
C LYS A 11 -1.56 23.68 10.70
N LYS A 12 -0.48 22.89 10.54
CA LYS A 12 -0.53 21.42 10.70
C LYS A 12 -0.91 21.03 12.14
N CYS A 13 -0.34 21.69 13.14
CA CYS A 13 -0.64 21.42 14.54
C CYS A 13 -2.12 21.70 14.87
N LEU A 14 -2.65 22.83 14.40
CA LEU A 14 -4.07 23.17 14.56
C LEU A 14 -4.99 22.16 13.86
N GLN A 15 -4.58 21.67 12.69
CA GLN A 15 -5.34 20.65 11.96
C GLN A 15 -5.34 19.30 12.68
N LEU A 16 -4.18 18.86 13.20
CA LEU A 16 -4.08 17.66 14.04
C LEU A 16 -4.92 17.79 15.32
N TYR A 17 -4.91 18.96 15.96
CA TYR A 17 -5.76 19.24 17.11
C TYR A 17 -7.25 19.09 16.76
N LYS A 18 -7.70 19.71 15.65
CA LYS A 18 -9.10 19.58 15.18
C LYS A 18 -9.49 18.13 14.89
N LEU A 19 -8.59 17.32 14.31
CA LEU A 19 -8.84 15.90 14.06
C LEU A 19 -8.97 15.10 15.36
N ARG A 20 -8.12 15.38 16.37
CA ARG A 20 -8.22 14.73 17.69
C ARG A 20 -9.52 15.04 18.42
N MET A 21 -10.08 16.23 18.22
CA MET A 21 -11.36 16.63 18.82
C MET A 21 -12.58 15.99 18.13
N HIS A 22 -12.39 15.35 16.96
CA HIS A 22 -13.44 14.71 16.17
C HIS A 22 -13.01 13.30 15.74
N PRO A 23 -12.92 12.33 16.68
CA PRO A 23 -12.51 10.97 16.37
C PRO A 23 -13.40 10.30 15.31
N GLU A 24 -14.69 10.63 15.27
CA GLU A 24 -15.66 10.11 14.31
C GLU A 24 -15.29 10.43 12.85
N LYS A 25 -14.76 11.64 12.59
CA LYS A 25 -14.29 12.03 11.26
C LYS A 25 -13.01 11.31 10.88
N THR A 26 -12.18 10.98 11.87
CA THR A 26 -10.95 10.22 11.67
C THR A 26 -11.28 8.77 11.34
N GLU A 27 -12.24 8.16 12.02
CA GLU A 27 -12.68 6.80 11.75
C GLU A 27 -13.34 6.68 10.37
N GLU A 28 -14.20 7.62 9.99
CA GLU A 28 -14.81 7.66 8.65
C GLU A 28 -13.73 7.76 7.56
N MET A 29 -12.74 8.63 7.74
CA MET A 29 -11.63 8.74 6.80
C MET A 29 -10.83 7.43 6.71
N CYS A 30 -10.55 6.79 7.84
CA CYS A 30 -9.88 5.49 7.86
C CYS A 30 -10.68 4.44 7.08
N ARG A 31 -12.00 4.35 7.28
CA ARG A 31 -12.86 3.42 6.53
C ARG A 31 -12.81 3.67 5.03
N ASN A 32 -12.90 4.94 4.60
CA ASN A 32 -12.85 5.29 3.18
C ASN A 32 -11.47 5.02 2.56
N MET A 33 -10.39 5.24 3.33
CA MET A 33 -9.03 4.88 2.90
C MET A 33 -8.85 3.36 2.80
N THR A 34 -9.36 2.58 3.76
CA THR A 34 -9.32 1.10 3.71
C THR A 34 -9.96 0.58 2.43
N LEU A 35 -11.06 1.18 1.96
CA LEU A 35 -11.68 0.81 0.69
C LEU A 35 -10.73 1.01 -0.50
N LEU A 36 -10.04 2.15 -0.57
CA LEU A 36 -9.06 2.44 -1.61
C LEU A 36 -7.86 1.48 -1.55
N PHE A 37 -7.35 1.21 -0.35
CA PHE A 37 -6.26 0.24 -0.14
C PHE A 37 -6.66 -1.17 -0.60
N ASN A 38 -7.86 -1.64 -0.23
CA ASN A 38 -8.34 -2.95 -0.66
C ASN A 38 -8.51 -3.05 -2.18
N THR A 39 -8.98 -1.97 -2.80
CA THR A 39 -9.13 -1.89 -4.26
C THR A 39 -7.77 -1.92 -4.96
N ALA A 40 -6.80 -1.16 -4.44
CA ALA A 40 -5.44 -1.12 -4.97
C ALA A 40 -4.73 -2.47 -4.78
N TYR A 41 -4.93 -3.11 -3.63
CA TYR A 41 -4.45 -4.45 -3.35
C TYR A 41 -5.04 -5.49 -4.32
N HIS A 42 -6.36 -5.47 -4.53
CA HIS A 42 -7.00 -6.38 -5.48
C HIS A 42 -6.46 -6.17 -6.90
N LEU A 43 -6.32 -4.92 -7.36
CA LEU A 43 -5.73 -4.61 -8.66
C LEU A 43 -4.32 -5.18 -8.80
N ALA A 44 -3.48 -5.00 -7.77
CA ALA A 44 -2.12 -5.52 -7.75
C ALA A 44 -2.06 -7.06 -7.72
N LEU A 45 -2.93 -7.70 -6.93
CA LEU A 45 -3.02 -9.14 -6.80
C LEU A 45 -3.41 -9.81 -8.12
N GLU A 46 -4.33 -9.19 -8.87
CA GLU A 46 -4.77 -9.65 -10.20
C GLU A 46 -3.77 -9.29 -11.32
N GLY A 47 -2.66 -8.62 -11.01
CA GLY A 47 -1.66 -8.18 -12.00
C GLY A 47 -2.22 -7.18 -13.02
N ARG A 48 -3.25 -6.41 -12.65
CA ARG A 48 -3.91 -5.47 -13.54
C ARG A 48 -3.14 -4.15 -13.66
N PRO A 49 -3.27 -3.44 -14.79
CA PRO A 49 -2.61 -2.15 -14.98
C PRO A 49 -3.22 -1.07 -14.08
N TYR A 50 -2.42 -0.09 -13.68
CA TYR A 50 -2.84 0.96 -12.73
C TYR A 50 -3.99 1.84 -13.23
N TYR A 51 -4.13 2.02 -14.56
CA TYR A 51 -5.23 2.81 -15.12
C TYR A 51 -6.62 2.16 -14.89
N ASP A 52 -6.69 0.86 -14.56
CA ASP A 52 -7.94 0.18 -14.18
C ASP A 52 -8.44 0.61 -12.79
N PHE A 53 -7.61 1.28 -11.99
CA PHE A 53 -7.97 1.70 -10.64
C PHE A 53 -9.16 2.67 -10.62
N ARG A 54 -9.15 3.65 -11.52
CA ARG A 54 -10.20 4.68 -11.58
C ARG A 54 -11.57 4.09 -11.94
N PRO A 55 -11.71 3.27 -13.02
CA PRO A 55 -12.97 2.57 -13.30
C PRO A 55 -13.48 1.74 -12.11
N LEU A 56 -12.60 1.04 -11.39
CA LEU A 56 -12.97 0.27 -10.20
C LEU A 56 -13.49 1.18 -9.07
N ALA A 57 -12.80 2.27 -8.78
CA ALA A 57 -13.23 3.25 -7.78
C ALA A 57 -14.56 3.92 -8.16
N GLU A 58 -14.79 4.20 -9.44
CA GLU A 58 -16.07 4.70 -9.94
C GLU A 58 -17.20 3.68 -9.79
N LEU A 59 -16.92 2.38 -9.97
CA LEU A 59 -17.87 1.31 -9.70
C LEU A 59 -18.25 1.25 -8.21
N LEU A 60 -17.27 1.31 -7.31
CA LEU A 60 -17.53 1.32 -5.86
C LEU A 60 -18.42 2.50 -5.45
N ARG A 61 -18.20 3.67 -6.06
CA ARG A 61 -19.06 4.84 -5.86
C ARG A 61 -20.50 4.59 -6.33
N LYS A 62 -20.68 3.88 -7.46
CA LYS A 62 -22.02 3.48 -7.94
C LYS A 62 -22.70 2.47 -7.03
N CYS A 63 -21.93 1.67 -6.29
CA CYS A 63 -22.41 0.78 -5.23
C CYS A 63 -22.64 1.50 -3.90
N GLU A 64 -22.76 2.83 -3.90
CA GLU A 64 -23.00 3.68 -2.72
C GLU A 64 -21.89 3.63 -1.67
N LEU A 65 -20.68 3.19 -2.03
CA LEU A 65 -19.52 3.23 -1.15
C LEU A 65 -18.85 4.61 -1.20
N LYS A 66 -18.42 5.09 -0.03
CA LYS A 66 -17.73 6.38 0.11
C LYS A 66 -16.27 6.24 -0.31
N VAL A 67 -15.98 6.63 -1.55
CA VAL A 67 -14.63 6.66 -2.11
C VAL A 67 -14.05 8.08 -1.99
N VAL A 68 -12.76 8.21 -1.67
CA VAL A 68 -12.08 9.51 -1.59
C VAL A 68 -11.57 9.90 -2.98
N ASP A 69 -12.27 10.82 -3.65
CA ASP A 69 -11.98 11.25 -5.03
C ASP A 69 -10.53 11.73 -5.23
N GLN A 70 -9.92 12.30 -4.20
CA GLN A 70 -8.55 12.84 -4.25
C GLN A 70 -7.52 11.79 -4.71
N TYR A 71 -7.74 10.52 -4.39
CA TYR A 71 -6.78 9.44 -4.65
C TYR A 71 -7.15 8.58 -5.86
N MET A 72 -8.14 8.98 -6.67
CA MET A 72 -8.64 8.19 -7.81
C MET A 72 -7.84 8.42 -9.11
N ASN A 73 -6.52 8.37 -9.03
CA ASN A 73 -5.63 8.45 -10.20
C ASN A 73 -4.52 7.40 -10.15
N GLU A 74 -3.84 7.24 -11.28
CA GLU A 74 -2.80 6.23 -11.47
C GLU A 74 -1.61 6.42 -10.52
N GLY A 75 -1.15 7.65 -10.34
CA GLY A 75 -0.02 7.97 -9.46
C GLY A 75 -0.33 7.66 -8.00
N ASP A 76 -1.52 8.00 -7.54
CA ASP A 76 -1.97 7.66 -6.18
C ASP A 76 -2.16 6.15 -6.01
N CYS A 77 -2.67 5.44 -7.02
CA CYS A 77 -2.75 3.98 -6.99
C CYS A 77 -1.35 3.34 -6.80
N GLN A 78 -0.35 3.81 -7.54
CA GLN A 78 1.02 3.36 -7.40
C GLN A 78 1.57 3.61 -5.99
N ILE A 79 1.28 4.77 -5.40
CA ILE A 79 1.67 5.11 -4.02
C ILE A 79 1.00 4.16 -3.02
N LEU A 80 -0.30 3.90 -3.17
CA LEU A 80 -1.03 2.97 -2.30
C LEU A 80 -0.42 1.56 -2.38
N ILE A 81 -0.20 1.04 -3.59
CA ILE A 81 0.40 -0.28 -3.80
C ILE A 81 1.82 -0.34 -3.21
N HIS A 82 2.60 0.73 -3.38
CA HIS A 82 3.93 0.82 -2.78
C HIS A 82 3.89 0.68 -1.25
N HIS A 83 2.97 1.38 -0.60
CA HIS A 83 2.82 1.30 0.86
C HIS A 83 2.32 -0.08 1.32
N ILE A 84 1.39 -0.69 0.58
CA ILE A 84 0.94 -2.07 0.86
C ILE A 84 2.11 -3.04 0.75
N ALA A 85 2.84 -3.01 -0.37
CA ALA A 85 3.98 -3.90 -0.61
C ALA A 85 5.08 -3.72 0.44
N ARG A 86 5.30 -2.47 0.88
CA ARG A 86 6.25 -2.17 1.95
C ARG A 86 5.83 -2.78 3.29
N ALA A 87 4.58 -2.60 3.72
CA ALA A 87 4.09 -3.15 4.97
C ALA A 87 4.16 -4.68 4.97
N LEU A 88 3.68 -5.32 3.90
CA LEU A 88 3.73 -6.78 3.76
C LEU A 88 5.17 -7.32 3.76
N ARG A 89 6.10 -6.60 3.14
CA ARG A 89 7.53 -6.97 3.14
C ARG A 89 8.14 -6.83 4.53
N GLU A 90 7.84 -5.77 5.27
CA GLU A 90 8.34 -5.57 6.64
C GLU A 90 7.87 -6.74 7.54
N ASP A 91 6.59 -7.10 7.49
CA ASP A 91 6.03 -8.24 8.23
C ASP A 91 6.65 -9.59 7.81
N LEU A 92 6.88 -9.79 6.51
CA LEU A 92 7.51 -10.99 5.98
C LEU A 92 8.97 -11.11 6.42
N VAL A 93 9.74 -10.02 6.40
CA VAL A 93 11.15 -9.99 6.80
C VAL A 93 11.29 -10.36 8.28
N GLU A 94 10.43 -9.84 9.16
CA GLU A 94 10.46 -10.19 10.58
C GLU A 94 10.17 -11.68 10.80
N ARG A 95 9.20 -12.25 10.09
CA ARG A 95 8.90 -13.70 10.16
C ARG A 95 10.07 -14.55 9.66
N ILE A 96 10.71 -14.16 8.55
CA ILE A 96 11.88 -14.86 8.02
C ILE A 96 13.04 -14.80 9.02
N ARG A 97 13.29 -13.64 9.64
CA ARG A 97 14.36 -13.46 10.65
C ARG A 97 14.21 -14.37 11.87
N GLN A 98 12.97 -14.66 12.25
CA GLN A 98 12.66 -15.53 13.39
C GLN A 98 12.67 -17.02 13.03
N SER A 99 12.74 -17.35 11.74
CA SER A 99 12.68 -18.73 11.29
C SER A 99 13.97 -19.49 11.62
N PRO A 100 13.89 -20.70 12.21
CA PRO A 100 15.07 -21.52 12.48
C PRO A 100 15.69 -22.09 11.20
N PHE A 101 14.89 -22.23 10.12
CA PHE A 101 15.31 -22.83 8.87
C PHE A 101 14.79 -22.02 7.67
N LEU A 102 15.68 -21.74 6.73
CA LEU A 102 15.41 -21.00 5.50
C LEU A 102 16.05 -21.73 4.33
N SER A 103 15.34 -21.77 3.19
CA SER A 103 15.87 -22.18 1.90
C SER A 103 15.63 -21.06 0.89
N ILE A 104 16.57 -20.87 -0.03
CA ILE A 104 16.49 -19.91 -1.13
C ILE A 104 16.65 -20.67 -2.44
N ILE A 105 15.70 -20.49 -3.35
CA ILE A 105 15.74 -21.05 -4.70
C ILE A 105 15.92 -19.89 -5.66
N LEU A 106 16.95 -19.98 -6.51
CA LEU A 106 17.22 -19.02 -7.56
C LEU A 106 16.90 -19.67 -8.90
N ASP A 107 15.97 -19.09 -9.62
CA ASP A 107 15.57 -19.54 -10.95
C ASP A 107 15.93 -18.44 -11.96
N GLY A 108 17.01 -18.67 -12.71
CA GLY A 108 17.57 -17.72 -13.65
C GLY A 108 17.14 -18.03 -15.08
N GLN A 109 16.68 -17.00 -15.79
CA GLN A 109 16.44 -17.04 -17.22
C GLN A 109 17.36 -16.01 -17.91
N SER A 110 18.20 -16.51 -18.80
CA SER A 110 18.94 -15.70 -19.77
C SER A 110 18.21 -15.73 -21.10
N ASP A 111 17.90 -14.55 -21.62
CA ASP A 111 17.26 -14.36 -22.91
C ASP A 111 18.16 -13.43 -23.73
N ASP A 112 18.54 -13.83 -24.95
CA ASP A 112 19.46 -13.06 -25.79
C ASP A 112 18.92 -11.65 -26.16
N LEU A 113 17.62 -11.42 -25.99
CA LEU A 113 16.93 -10.15 -26.31
C LEU A 113 16.63 -9.28 -25.08
N LEU A 114 16.66 -9.83 -23.87
CA LEU A 114 16.29 -9.15 -22.63
C LEU A 114 17.44 -9.18 -21.63
N ALA A 115 17.37 -8.35 -20.59
CA ALA A 115 18.32 -8.46 -19.49
C ALA A 115 18.14 -9.80 -18.77
N ASP A 116 19.23 -10.41 -18.29
CA ASP A 116 19.18 -11.60 -17.45
C ASP A 116 18.22 -11.36 -16.27
N THR A 117 17.28 -12.27 -16.07
CA THR A 117 16.29 -12.20 -14.99
C THR A 117 16.46 -13.38 -14.04
N VAL A 118 16.32 -13.13 -12.74
CA VAL A 118 16.40 -14.17 -11.71
C VAL A 118 15.20 -14.04 -10.78
N ALA A 119 14.36 -15.05 -10.72
CA ALA A 119 13.34 -15.20 -9.69
C ALA A 119 13.99 -15.75 -8.41
N VAL A 120 13.75 -15.06 -7.29
CA VAL A 120 14.26 -15.44 -5.97
C VAL A 120 13.09 -15.91 -5.12
N TYR A 121 13.02 -17.20 -4.86
CA TYR A 121 12.02 -17.78 -3.97
C TYR A 121 12.62 -18.01 -2.59
N VAL A 122 11.89 -17.63 -1.55
CA VAL A 122 12.30 -17.78 -0.16
C VAL A 122 11.31 -18.68 0.56
N GLN A 123 11.80 -19.82 1.05
CA GLN A 123 11.01 -20.79 1.82
C GLN A 123 11.50 -20.81 3.27
N TYR A 124 10.61 -20.64 4.23
CA TYR A 124 10.96 -20.60 5.65
C TYR A 124 9.91 -21.35 6.49
N THR A 125 10.32 -21.85 7.65
CA THR A 125 9.40 -22.50 8.60
C THR A 125 8.89 -21.51 9.63
N SER A 126 7.57 -21.43 9.83
CA SER A 126 6.98 -20.67 10.94
C SER A 126 6.89 -21.54 12.20
N SER A 127 7.08 -20.95 13.38
CA SER A 127 6.82 -21.60 14.67
C SER A 127 5.33 -21.67 15.00
N ASP A 128 4.53 -20.81 14.37
CA ASP A 128 3.08 -21.00 14.30
C ASP A 128 2.86 -22.22 13.40
N GLY A 129 2.33 -23.30 13.97
CA GLY A 129 2.02 -24.53 13.25
C GLY A 129 1.11 -24.29 12.03
N PRO A 130 0.78 -25.36 11.26
CA PRO A 130 -0.06 -25.24 10.08
C PRO A 130 -1.40 -24.54 10.34
#